data_AF-A0A4Y8SQC5-F1
#
_entry.id   AF-A0A4Y8SQC5-F1
#
_cell.length_a   1.000
_cell.length_b   1.000
_cell.length_c   1.000
_cell.angle_alpha   90.00
_cell.angle_beta   90.00
_cell.angle_gamma   90.00
#
_symmetry.space_group_name_H-M   'P 1'
#
loop_
_entity.id
_entity.type
_entity.pdbx_description
1 polymer ?
#
loop_
_entity_poly.entity_id
_entity_poly.type
_entity_poly.pdbx_seq_one_letter_code
_entity_poly.pdbx_strand_id
1 'polypeptide(L)'
;MTNQYLSELESYDFVKQQATIRKDSSVLRKLKKWPVPSRDAGAKAWFRYFNFQRWQVARYRGSMRQKNIFLFAIWKLLTCKEYAFKDKLNYMKGSSLSFNQLWDAIINTNINEVVTEYKMPVYFFHGEHDHHTYYQGAKDYFEKLNAPKKQYYTFPDAAHFPHTECFEEFERIVRKDILGA
;
A
#
# COMPACT_ATOMS: atom_id res chain seq x y z
N MET A 1 7.20 -0.17 -0.54
CA MET A 1 7.06 -0.79 -1.88
C MET A 1 8.39 -1.40 -2.24
N THR A 2 8.44 -2.70 -2.56
CA THR A 2 9.68 -3.44 -2.88
C THR A 2 9.73 -3.79 -4.36
N ASN A 3 9.17 -4.95 -4.74
CA ASN A 3 8.87 -5.30 -6.13
C ASN A 3 7.38 -5.10 -6.37
N GLN A 4 7.02 -4.05 -7.11
CA GLN A 4 5.61 -3.67 -7.21
C GLN A 4 4.78 -4.72 -7.93
N TYR A 5 5.29 -5.29 -9.03
CA TYR A 5 4.55 -6.30 -9.78
C TYR A 5 4.26 -7.56 -8.96
N LEU A 6 5.23 -8.02 -8.14
CA LEU A 6 4.98 -9.14 -7.22
C LEU A 6 3.93 -8.79 -6.17
N SER A 7 3.93 -7.55 -5.68
CA SER A 7 2.87 -7.06 -4.79
C SER A 7 1.50 -7.15 -5.47
N GLU A 8 1.37 -6.74 -6.73
CA GLU A 8 0.09 -6.83 -7.45
C GLU A 8 -0.41 -8.27 -7.66
N LEU A 9 0.50 -9.23 -7.87
CA LEU A 9 0.16 -10.65 -7.96
C LEU A 9 -0.38 -11.17 -6.63
N GLU A 10 0.32 -10.90 -5.52
CA GLU A 10 -0.14 -11.30 -4.19
C GLU A 10 -1.49 -10.66 -3.87
N SER A 11 -1.63 -9.37 -4.13
CA SER A 11 -2.85 -8.65 -3.81
C SER A 11 -4.03 -9.09 -4.68
N TYR A 12 -3.79 -9.58 -5.91
CA TYR A 12 -4.80 -10.25 -6.73
C TYR A 12 -5.24 -11.58 -6.10
N ASP A 13 -4.29 -12.40 -5.65
CA ASP A 13 -4.57 -13.69 -5.01
C ASP A 13 -5.32 -13.53 -3.69
N PHE A 14 -4.96 -12.54 -2.88
CA PHE A 14 -5.72 -12.16 -1.68
C PHE A 14 -7.19 -11.87 -2.02
N VAL A 15 -7.45 -10.99 -3.00
CA VAL A 15 -8.82 -10.64 -3.39
C VAL A 15 -9.58 -11.87 -3.89
N LYS A 16 -8.92 -12.73 -4.67
CA LYS A 16 -9.50 -13.98 -5.17
C LYS A 16 -9.84 -14.95 -4.02
N GLN A 17 -8.95 -15.11 -3.05
CA GLN A 17 -9.17 -15.96 -1.88
C GLN A 17 -10.33 -15.45 -1.03
N GLN A 18 -10.34 -14.14 -0.72
CA GLN A 18 -11.41 -13.52 0.07
C GLN A 18 -12.76 -13.58 -0.65
N ALA A 19 -12.79 -13.34 -1.96
CA ALA A 19 -14.00 -13.48 -2.75
C ALA A 19 -14.51 -14.93 -2.77
N THR A 20 -13.61 -15.92 -2.78
CA THR A 20 -13.97 -17.34 -2.72
C THR A 20 -14.57 -17.71 -1.36
N ILE A 21 -13.90 -17.32 -0.26
CA ILE A 21 -14.36 -17.55 1.12
C ILE A 21 -15.77 -16.94 1.32
N ARG A 22 -15.98 -15.73 0.80
CA ARG A 22 -17.26 -15.00 0.93
C ARG A 22 -18.29 -15.36 -0.14
N LYS A 23 -17.99 -16.31 -1.04
CA LYS A 23 -18.83 -16.71 -2.17
C LYS A 23 -19.26 -15.53 -3.07
N ASP A 24 -18.39 -14.54 -3.24
CA ASP A 24 -18.62 -13.32 -4.02
C ASP A 24 -18.38 -13.57 -5.52
N SER A 25 -19.36 -14.21 -6.16
CA SER A 25 -19.29 -14.60 -7.58
C SER A 25 -19.12 -13.40 -8.53
N SER A 26 -19.61 -12.22 -8.13
CA SER A 26 -19.47 -10.99 -8.91
C SER A 26 -18.02 -10.53 -8.98
N VAL A 27 -17.32 -10.52 -7.83
CA VAL A 27 -15.89 -10.17 -7.77
C VAL A 27 -15.04 -11.20 -8.49
N LEU A 28 -15.30 -12.50 -8.29
CA LEU A 28 -14.57 -13.57 -8.99
C LEU A 28 -14.69 -13.45 -10.52
N ARG A 29 -15.89 -13.15 -11.04
CA ARG A 29 -16.10 -12.91 -12.48
C ARG A 29 -15.35 -11.67 -12.97
N LYS A 30 -15.33 -10.59 -12.20
CA LYS A 30 -14.59 -9.36 -12.56
C LYS A 30 -13.07 -9.57 -12.51
N LEU A 31 -12.54 -10.31 -11.55
CA LEU A 31 -11.11 -10.68 -11.51
C LEU A 31 -10.70 -11.47 -12.75
N LYS A 32 -11.52 -12.44 -13.19
CA LYS A 32 -11.28 -13.17 -14.46
C LYS A 32 -11.29 -12.25 -15.68
N LYS A 33 -12.15 -11.23 -15.69
CA LYS A 33 -12.24 -10.24 -16.78
C LYS A 33 -11.07 -9.25 -16.76
N TRP A 34 -10.55 -8.93 -15.58
CA TRP A 34 -9.47 -7.97 -15.35
C TRP A 34 -8.34 -8.63 -14.57
N PRO A 35 -7.58 -9.54 -15.20
CA PRO A 35 -6.38 -10.10 -14.58
C PRO A 35 -5.32 -9.02 -14.36
N VAL A 36 -4.30 -9.34 -13.57
CA VAL A 36 -3.11 -8.49 -13.43
C VAL A 36 -2.54 -8.22 -14.83
N PRO A 37 -2.41 -6.95 -15.25
CA PRO A 37 -1.81 -6.61 -16.53
C PRO A 37 -0.36 -7.09 -16.60
N SER A 38 0.15 -7.32 -17.81
CA SER A 38 1.58 -7.54 -18.00
C SER A 38 2.37 -6.29 -17.57
N ARG A 39 3.65 -6.47 -17.20
CA ARG A 39 4.50 -5.35 -16.73
C ARG A 39 4.60 -4.21 -17.75
N ASP A 40 4.66 -4.55 -19.02
CA ASP A 40 4.74 -3.64 -20.17
C ASP A 40 3.39 -3.07 -20.62
N ALA A 41 2.28 -3.44 -19.96
CA ALA A 41 0.98 -2.88 -20.29
C ALA A 41 0.94 -1.38 -20.00
N GLY A 42 0.29 -0.60 -20.87
CA GLY A 42 0.20 0.84 -20.69
C GLY A 42 -0.65 1.27 -19.48
N ALA A 43 -0.43 2.51 -19.01
CA ALA A 43 -1.08 3.09 -17.84
C ALA A 43 -2.61 2.94 -17.81
N LYS A 44 -3.30 2.97 -18.95
CA LYS A 44 -4.77 2.78 -19.01
C LYS A 44 -5.22 1.38 -18.56
N ALA A 45 -4.47 0.35 -18.92
CA ALA A 45 -4.77 -1.03 -18.52
C ALA A 45 -4.56 -1.20 -17.01
N TRP A 46 -3.42 -0.70 -16.51
CA TRP A 46 -3.11 -0.65 -15.10
C TRP A 46 -4.13 0.15 -14.30
N PHE A 47 -4.50 1.34 -14.74
CA PHE A 47 -5.49 2.18 -14.07
C PHE A 47 -6.83 1.45 -13.91
N ARG A 48 -7.30 0.76 -14.95
CA ARG A 48 -8.55 -0.02 -14.88
C ARG A 48 -8.45 -1.17 -13.88
N TYR A 49 -7.37 -1.93 -13.91
CA TYR A 49 -7.12 -3.01 -12.95
C TYR A 49 -7.03 -2.46 -11.53
N PHE A 50 -6.21 -1.44 -11.31
CA PHE A 50 -5.87 -0.87 -10.01
C PHE A 50 -7.11 -0.29 -9.32
N ASN A 51 -7.95 0.47 -10.02
CA ASN A 51 -9.19 1.00 -9.44
C ASN A 51 -10.13 -0.11 -8.95
N PHE A 52 -10.27 -1.18 -9.72
CA PHE A 52 -11.09 -2.31 -9.30
C PHE A 52 -10.47 -3.05 -8.12
N GLN A 53 -9.20 -3.42 -8.26
CA GLN A 53 -8.49 -4.27 -7.32
C GLN A 53 -8.34 -3.58 -5.96
N ARG A 54 -7.89 -2.31 -5.93
CA ARG A 54 -7.69 -1.56 -4.67
C ARG A 54 -8.98 -1.38 -3.89
N TRP A 55 -10.10 -1.21 -4.60
CA TRP A 55 -11.41 -1.19 -3.96
C TRP A 55 -11.78 -2.53 -3.34
N GLN A 56 -11.45 -3.66 -3.99
CA GLN A 56 -11.71 -4.97 -3.39
C GLN A 56 -10.81 -5.25 -2.18
N VAL A 57 -9.53 -4.89 -2.23
CA VAL A 57 -8.62 -5.02 -1.07
C VAL A 57 -9.19 -4.26 0.13
N ALA A 58 -9.63 -3.02 -0.09
CA ALA A 58 -10.25 -2.21 0.94
C ALA A 58 -11.55 -2.84 1.47
N ARG A 59 -12.43 -3.32 0.58
CA ARG A 59 -13.68 -4.02 0.93
C ARG A 59 -13.42 -5.27 1.77
N TYR A 60 -12.33 -5.97 1.52
CA TYR A 60 -11.93 -7.17 2.24
C TYR A 60 -10.96 -6.91 3.40
N ARG A 61 -10.80 -5.64 3.81
CA ARG A 61 -10.04 -5.22 5.00
C ARG A 61 -8.52 -5.41 4.89
N GLY A 62 -7.98 -5.58 3.68
CA GLY A 62 -6.53 -5.64 3.43
C GLY A 62 -5.86 -4.28 3.23
N SER A 63 -6.62 -3.18 3.25
CA SER A 63 -6.08 -1.81 3.20
C SER A 63 -6.04 -1.16 4.58
N MET A 64 -7.15 -1.32 5.31
CA MET A 64 -7.34 -0.94 6.70
C MET A 64 -8.31 -1.97 7.29
N ARG A 65 -7.98 -2.48 8.46
CA ARG A 65 -8.79 -3.45 9.20
C ARG A 65 -10.00 -2.79 9.84
N GLN A 66 -9.78 -1.68 10.55
CA GLN A 66 -10.82 -1.10 11.41
C GLN A 66 -11.74 -0.13 10.65
N LYS A 67 -11.19 0.68 9.74
CA LYS A 67 -11.91 1.77 9.06
C LYS A 67 -12.10 1.50 7.56
N ASN A 68 -13.08 2.15 6.95
CA ASN A 68 -13.16 2.22 5.50
C ASN A 68 -12.19 3.30 5.01
N ILE A 69 -11.11 2.89 4.34
CA ILE A 69 -10.06 3.78 3.85
C ILE A 69 -10.59 4.92 2.98
N PHE A 70 -11.55 4.67 2.08
CA PHE A 70 -12.05 5.70 1.17
C PHE A 70 -12.82 6.78 1.92
N LEU A 71 -13.71 6.39 2.82
CA LEU A 71 -14.46 7.33 3.65
C LEU A 71 -13.52 8.12 4.55
N PHE A 72 -12.55 7.44 5.16
CA PHE A 72 -11.55 8.08 6.01
C PHE A 72 -10.70 9.09 5.22
N ALA A 73 -10.20 8.71 4.04
CA ALA A 73 -9.38 9.58 3.19
C ALA A 73 -10.15 10.81 2.70
N ILE A 74 -11.40 10.65 2.23
CA ILE A 74 -12.25 11.77 1.81
C ILE A 74 -12.51 12.71 2.99
N TRP A 75 -12.86 12.16 4.16
CA TRP A 75 -13.11 12.97 5.34
C TRP A 75 -11.86 13.75 5.76
N LYS A 76 -10.67 13.12 5.75
CA LYS A 76 -9.40 13.79 6.04
C LYS A 76 -9.05 14.87 5.02
N LEU A 77 -9.22 14.60 3.72
CA LEU A 77 -8.97 15.58 2.66
C LEU A 77 -9.86 16.83 2.83
N LEU A 78 -11.14 16.64 3.16
CA LEU A 78 -12.08 17.75 3.33
C LEU A 78 -11.83 18.55 4.62
N THR A 79 -11.45 17.89 5.70
CA THR A 79 -11.26 18.51 7.03
C THR A 79 -9.87 19.11 7.26
N CYS A 80 -8.86 18.68 6.51
CA CYS A 80 -7.50 19.23 6.57
C CYS A 80 -7.49 20.71 6.16
N LYS A 81 -6.93 21.57 7.03
CA LYS A 81 -6.91 23.03 6.84
C LYS A 81 -5.70 23.50 6.04
N GLU A 82 -4.69 22.65 5.96
CA GLU A 82 -3.43 22.87 5.24
C GLU A 82 -3.62 22.81 3.72
N TYR A 83 -4.68 22.13 3.23
CA TYR A 83 -5.05 22.15 1.81
C TYR A 83 -6.01 23.29 1.50
N ALA A 84 -5.69 24.07 0.46
CA ALA A 84 -6.61 25.05 -0.08
C ALA A 84 -7.83 24.36 -0.71
N PHE A 85 -8.95 25.07 -0.81
CA PHE A 85 -10.16 24.53 -1.45
C PHE A 85 -9.90 24.05 -2.89
N LYS A 86 -9.05 24.78 -3.63
CA LYS A 86 -8.65 24.41 -5.00
C LYS A 86 -7.88 23.08 -5.04
N ASP A 87 -7.07 22.78 -4.03
CA ASP A 87 -6.33 21.50 -3.96
C ASP A 87 -7.30 20.33 -3.77
N LYS A 88 -8.31 20.51 -2.92
CA LYS A 88 -9.36 19.51 -2.66
C LYS A 88 -10.14 19.19 -3.94
N LEU A 89 -10.50 20.21 -4.73
CA LEU A 89 -11.17 20.02 -6.03
C LEU A 89 -10.27 19.34 -7.08
N ASN A 90 -8.97 19.63 -7.07
CA ASN A 90 -8.04 19.09 -8.05
C ASN A 90 -7.37 17.78 -7.62
N TYR A 91 -7.67 17.25 -6.43
CA TYR A 91 -7.03 16.04 -5.89
C TYR A 91 -7.09 14.86 -6.86
N MET A 92 -8.28 14.55 -7.40
CA MET A 92 -8.45 13.42 -8.33
C MET A 92 -7.73 13.64 -9.65
N LYS A 93 -7.69 14.89 -10.15
CA LYS A 93 -6.94 15.26 -11.36
C LYS A 93 -5.45 15.08 -11.14
N GLY A 94 -4.92 15.54 -9.99
CA GLY A 94 -3.53 15.37 -9.60
C GLY A 94 -3.16 13.89 -9.45
N SER A 95 -3.98 13.10 -8.75
CA SER A 95 -3.77 11.67 -8.58
C SER A 95 -3.71 10.93 -9.91
N SER A 96 -4.64 11.21 -10.84
CA SER A 96 -4.62 10.61 -12.17
C SER A 96 -3.41 11.04 -13.00
N LEU A 97 -2.98 12.31 -12.91
CA LEU A 97 -1.79 12.79 -13.58
C LEU A 97 -0.54 12.06 -13.07
N SER A 98 -0.35 12.01 -11.74
CA SER A 98 0.77 11.32 -11.12
C SER A 98 0.80 9.85 -11.49
N PHE A 99 -0.35 9.16 -11.49
CA PHE A 99 -0.43 7.77 -11.92
C PHE A 99 0.05 7.62 -13.37
N ASN A 100 -0.50 8.39 -14.31
CA ASN A 100 -0.13 8.29 -15.71
C ASN A 100 1.35 8.56 -15.99
N GLN A 101 1.98 9.46 -15.21
CA GLN A 101 3.38 9.85 -15.42
C GLN A 101 4.39 8.95 -14.68
N LEU A 102 4.02 8.39 -13.53
CA LEU A 102 4.96 7.68 -12.65
C LEU A 102 4.75 6.16 -12.65
N TRP A 103 3.61 5.66 -13.12
CA TRP A 103 3.29 4.25 -13.01
C TRP A 103 4.31 3.34 -13.71
N ASP A 104 4.75 3.73 -14.91
CA ASP A 104 5.74 2.94 -15.66
C ASP A 104 7.07 2.83 -14.90
N ALA A 105 7.50 3.87 -14.19
CA ALA A 105 8.69 3.82 -13.33
C ALA A 105 8.45 2.93 -12.11
N ILE A 106 7.28 3.05 -11.47
CA ILE A 106 6.88 2.28 -10.29
C ILE A 106 6.84 0.78 -10.58
N ILE A 107 6.23 0.36 -11.70
CA ILE A 107 6.05 -1.07 -12.00
C ILE A 107 7.35 -1.76 -12.44
N ASN A 108 8.27 -1.00 -13.04
CA ASN A 108 9.53 -1.52 -13.57
C ASN A 108 10.71 -1.39 -12.60
N THR A 109 10.60 -0.57 -11.56
CA THR A 109 11.66 -0.41 -10.56
C THR A 109 11.49 -1.43 -9.43
N ASN A 110 12.49 -2.29 -9.24
CA ASN A 110 12.59 -3.15 -8.06
C ASN A 110 13.56 -2.52 -7.06
N ILE A 111 13.05 -1.88 -6.01
CA ILE A 111 13.93 -1.19 -5.06
C ILE A 111 14.83 -2.16 -4.29
N ASN A 112 14.48 -3.45 -4.24
CA ASN A 112 15.30 -4.48 -3.60
C ASN A 112 16.67 -4.62 -4.25
N GLU A 113 16.78 -4.23 -5.51
CA GLU A 113 18.02 -4.29 -6.31
C GLU A 113 18.69 -2.91 -6.37
N VAL A 114 17.90 -1.84 -6.39
CA VAL A 114 18.41 -0.47 -6.59
C VAL A 114 18.95 0.15 -5.30
N VAL A 115 18.38 -0.18 -4.14
CA VAL A 115 18.74 0.42 -2.86
C VAL A 115 19.11 -0.67 -1.87
N THR A 116 20.38 -1.02 -1.79
CA THR A 116 20.87 -2.10 -0.90
C THR A 116 21.51 -1.58 0.38
N GLU A 117 21.73 -0.27 0.50
CA GLU A 117 22.37 0.36 1.66
C GLU A 117 21.78 1.75 1.97
N TYR A 118 21.61 2.05 3.26
CA TYR A 118 21.40 3.40 3.77
C TYR A 118 22.53 3.80 4.74
N LYS A 119 22.99 5.04 4.63
CA LYS A 119 24.00 5.63 5.53
C LYS A 119 23.42 6.19 6.84
N MET A 120 22.18 5.83 7.16
CA MET A 120 21.43 6.35 8.31
C MET A 120 20.58 5.25 8.94
N PRO A 121 20.19 5.37 10.22
CA PRO A 121 19.26 4.44 10.85
C PRO A 121 17.95 4.30 10.07
N VAL A 122 17.44 3.08 9.92
CA VAL A 122 16.20 2.80 9.19
C VAL A 122 15.21 2.02 10.04
N TYR A 123 13.98 2.49 10.10
CA TYR A 123 12.91 1.87 10.88
C TYR A 123 11.72 1.61 9.97
N PHE A 124 11.33 0.35 9.84
CA PHE A 124 10.16 -0.07 9.05
C PHE A 124 8.98 -0.27 9.99
N PHE A 125 7.83 0.25 9.60
CA PHE A 125 6.55 0.01 10.27
C PHE A 125 5.61 -0.62 9.25
N HIS A 126 5.18 -1.85 9.48
CA HIS A 126 4.37 -2.59 8.51
C HIS A 126 3.27 -3.36 9.21
N GLY A 127 2.02 -3.18 8.75
CA GLY A 127 0.92 -4.04 9.16
C GLY A 127 1.04 -5.43 8.53
N GLU A 128 0.75 -6.46 9.31
CA GLU A 128 0.81 -7.85 8.85
C GLU A 128 -0.25 -8.16 7.78
N HIS A 129 -1.33 -7.38 7.73
CA HIS A 129 -2.44 -7.54 6.79
C HIS A 129 -2.42 -6.54 5.63
N ASP A 130 -1.25 -5.98 5.31
CA ASP A 130 -1.08 -5.11 4.15
C ASP A 130 -1.09 -5.94 2.85
N HIS A 131 -2.18 -5.80 2.09
CA HIS A 131 -2.34 -6.40 0.76
C HIS A 131 -2.35 -5.33 -0.35
N HIS A 132 -1.58 -4.25 -0.15
CA HIS A 132 -1.16 -3.32 -1.20
C HIS A 132 0.34 -3.39 -1.44
N THR A 133 1.11 -3.60 -0.37
CA THR A 133 2.53 -3.91 -0.45
C THR A 133 2.82 -5.23 0.22
N TYR A 134 3.41 -6.16 -0.53
CA TYR A 134 3.64 -7.52 -0.04
C TYR A 134 4.48 -7.52 1.25
N TYR A 135 3.85 -7.91 2.36
CA TYR A 135 4.48 -7.88 3.69
C TYR A 135 5.79 -8.67 3.73
N GLN A 136 5.78 -9.92 3.25
CA GLN A 136 6.98 -10.74 3.18
C GLN A 136 8.03 -10.12 2.26
N GLY A 137 7.61 -9.52 1.13
CA GLY A 137 8.53 -8.83 0.23
C GLY A 137 9.25 -7.64 0.88
N ALA A 138 8.57 -6.90 1.76
CA ALA A 138 9.18 -5.83 2.56
C ALA A 138 10.13 -6.37 3.63
N LYS A 139 9.79 -7.51 4.25
CA LYS A 139 10.63 -8.19 5.24
C LYS A 139 11.90 -8.75 4.60
N ASP A 140 11.79 -9.42 3.45
CA ASP A 140 12.92 -9.93 2.67
C ASP A 140 13.87 -8.81 2.25
N TYR A 141 13.31 -7.65 1.87
CA TYR A 141 14.11 -6.46 1.57
C TYR A 141 14.85 -5.95 2.80
N PHE A 142 14.14 -5.80 3.92
CA PHE A 142 14.72 -5.34 5.18
C PHE A 142 15.88 -6.25 5.64
N GLU A 143 15.76 -7.57 5.49
CA GLU A 143 16.81 -8.52 5.85
C GLU A 143 18.10 -8.29 5.05
N LYS A 144 17.98 -8.02 3.75
CA LYS A 144 19.10 -7.77 2.84
C LYS A 144 19.66 -6.34 2.92
N LEU A 145 18.88 -5.39 3.42
CA LEU A 145 19.24 -3.99 3.48
C LEU A 145 20.38 -3.73 4.48
N ASN A 146 21.44 -3.06 4.04
CA ASN A 146 22.51 -2.62 4.93
C ASN A 146 22.19 -1.24 5.50
N ALA A 147 22.35 -1.07 6.82
CA ALA A 147 22.22 0.22 7.48
C ALA A 147 22.96 0.20 8.83
N PRO A 148 23.44 1.34 9.34
CA PRO A 148 24.15 1.40 10.62
C PRO A 148 23.28 0.96 11.81
N LYS A 149 21.96 1.14 11.70
CA LYS A 149 20.95 0.58 12.61
C LYS A 149 19.70 0.31 11.78
N LYS A 150 19.10 -0.87 11.94
CA LYS A 150 17.82 -1.18 11.29
C LYS A 150 16.88 -1.92 12.23
N GLN A 151 15.60 -1.57 12.21
CA GLN A 151 14.56 -2.27 12.97
C GLN A 151 13.27 -2.39 12.15
N TYR A 152 12.62 -3.55 12.24
CA TYR A 152 11.35 -3.82 11.58
C TYR A 152 10.28 -4.04 12.65
N TYR A 153 9.28 -3.16 12.67
CA TYR A 153 8.13 -3.25 13.56
C TYR A 153 6.92 -3.78 12.80
N THR A 154 6.49 -4.97 13.19
CA THR A 154 5.28 -5.62 12.69
C THR A 154 4.09 -5.21 13.55
N PHE A 155 3.00 -4.81 12.89
CA PHE A 155 1.73 -4.49 13.54
C PHE A 155 0.71 -5.58 13.17
N PRO A 156 0.47 -6.57 14.05
CA PRO A 156 -0.38 -7.72 13.75
C PRO A 156 -1.84 -7.30 13.52
N ASP A 157 -2.28 -6.19 14.11
CA ASP A 157 -3.65 -5.69 13.98
C ASP A 157 -3.81 -4.53 13.00
N ALA A 158 -2.84 -4.32 12.12
CA ALA A 158 -2.88 -3.31 11.07
C ALA A 158 -2.68 -3.86 9.66
N ALA A 159 -3.09 -3.07 8.67
CA ALA A 159 -2.80 -3.27 7.27
C ALA A 159 -1.86 -2.15 6.77
N HIS A 160 -2.27 -1.39 5.76
CA HIS A 160 -1.39 -0.44 5.06
C HIS A 160 -1.05 0.83 5.86
N PHE A 161 -1.75 1.09 6.98
CA PHE A 161 -1.59 2.33 7.75
C PHE A 161 -1.38 2.05 9.24
N PRO A 162 -0.30 1.34 9.64
CA PRO A 162 -0.07 0.98 11.04
C PRO A 162 -0.02 2.19 11.98
N HIS A 163 0.54 3.31 11.51
CA HIS A 163 0.56 4.58 12.24
C HIS A 163 -0.82 5.18 12.52
N THR A 164 -1.86 4.80 11.77
CA THR A 164 -3.23 5.25 11.99
C THR A 164 -4.08 4.19 12.71
N GLU A 165 -3.83 2.92 12.44
CA GLU A 165 -4.62 1.80 12.97
C GLU A 165 -4.18 1.37 14.37
N CYS A 166 -2.91 1.56 14.70
CA CYS A 166 -2.30 1.22 15.99
C CYS A 166 -1.48 2.42 16.49
N PHE A 167 -2.12 3.59 16.57
CA PHE A 167 -1.43 4.87 16.82
C PHE A 167 -0.67 4.89 18.14
N GLU A 168 -1.25 4.35 19.22
CA GLU A 168 -0.64 4.35 20.55
C GLU A 168 0.69 3.58 20.56
N GLU A 169 0.72 2.41 19.91
CA GLU A 169 1.94 1.60 19.81
C GLU A 169 2.95 2.23 18.84
N PHE A 170 2.48 2.76 17.71
CA PHE A 170 3.33 3.51 16.78
C PHE A 170 3.99 4.71 17.49
N GLU A 171 3.22 5.52 18.22
CA GLU A 171 3.72 6.67 18.97
C GLU A 171 4.72 6.23 20.04
N ARG A 172 4.42 5.16 20.80
CA ARG A 172 5.31 4.61 21.82
C ARG A 172 6.66 4.24 21.22
N ILE A 173 6.68 3.54 20.08
CA ILE A 173 7.91 3.15 19.38
C ILE A 173 8.69 4.39 18.93
N VAL A 174 8.01 5.35 18.30
CA VAL A 174 8.66 6.58 17.81
C VAL A 174 9.30 7.34 18.98
N ARG A 175 8.58 7.54 20.09
CA ARG A 175 9.12 8.27 21.25
C ARG A 175 10.29 7.54 21.89
N LYS A 176 10.12 6.26 22.22
CA LYS A 176 11.11 5.51 23.01
C LYS A 176 12.29 5.01 22.20
N ASP A 177 12.04 4.42 21.02
CA ASP A 177 13.06 3.65 20.30
C ASP A 177 13.78 4.48 19.22
N ILE A 178 13.14 5.57 18.77
CA ILE A 178 13.66 6.44 17.71
C ILE A 178 14.13 7.78 18.27
N LEU A 179 13.26 8.50 19.00
CA LEU A 179 13.58 9.83 19.52
C LEU A 179 14.30 9.80 20.87
N GLY A 180 14.15 8.72 21.65
CA GLY A 180 14.71 8.60 22.99
C GLY A 180 14.07 9.57 24.00
N ALA A 181 12.80 9.92 23.81
CA ALA A 181 12.03 10.88 24.61
C ALA A 181 10.91 10.23 25.44
#